data_AF-A0A7W0PHF7-F1
#
_entry.id   AF-A0A7W0PHF7-F1
#
_cell.length_a   1.000
_cell.length_b   1.000
_cell.length_c   1.000
_cell.angle_alpha   90.00
_cell.angle_beta   90.00
_cell.angle_gamma   90.00
#
_symmetry.space_group_name_H-M   'P 1'
#
loop_
_entity.id
_entity.type
_entity.pdbx_description
1 polymer ?
#
loop_
_entity_poly.entity_id
_entity_poly.type
_entity_poly.pdbx_seq_one_letter_code
_entity_poly.pdbx_strand_id
1 'polypeptide(L)' 'MIQLPFDPNIHLGPLAVSWHGIFTAVGIFFGVALPVRILRRRISEDDAYAIATWGVVGGILGARVLHVLDRLDHY' A
#
# COMPACT_ATOMS: atom_id res chain seq x y z
N MET A 1 3.59 18.68 -17.49
CA MET A 1 3.85 18.67 -16.05
C MET A 1 2.69 19.39 -15.38
N ILE A 2 1.97 18.74 -14.47
CA ILE A 2 0.87 19.38 -13.74
C ILE A 2 1.51 20.17 -12.60
N GLN A 3 1.31 21.49 -12.56
CA GLN A 3 1.77 22.32 -11.45
C GLN A 3 0.85 22.11 -10.26
N LEU A 4 1.36 21.43 -9.23
CA LEU A 4 0.69 21.34 -7.95
C LEU A 4 1.01 22.60 -7.14
N PRO A 5 0.03 23.23 -6.47
CA PRO A 5 0.26 24.42 -5.65
C PRO A 5 0.98 24.11 -4.32
N PHE A 6 1.24 22.83 -4.05
CA PHE A 6 1.92 22.33 -2.85
C PHE A 6 2.97 21.28 -3.25
N ASP A 7 4.01 21.15 -2.41
CA ASP A 7 5.03 20.13 -2.60
C ASP A 7 4.41 18.73 -2.46
N PRO A 8 4.50 17.85 -3.49
CA PRO A 8 3.99 16.49 -3.41
C PRO A 8 4.76 15.61 -2.42
N ASN A 9 5.91 16.07 -1.91
CA ASN A 9 6.76 15.34 -1.00
C ASN A 9 6.98 16.07 0.32
N ILE A 10 7.04 15.30 1.40
CA ILE A 10 7.54 15.73 2.70
C ILE A 10 9.00 15.28 2.78
N HIS A 11 9.89 16.24 3.00
CA HIS A 11 11.32 15.98 3.12
C HIS A 11 11.72 15.88 4.60
N LEU A 12 12.22 14.71 5.00
CA LEU A 12 12.90 14.49 6.28
C LEU A 12 14.38 14.16 6.00
N GLY A 13 15.19 15.22 5.86
CA GLY A 13 16.60 15.07 5.48
C GLY A 13 16.75 14.41 4.11
N PRO A 14 17.54 13.33 3.96
CA PRO A 14 17.69 12.62 2.68
C PRO A 14 16.46 11.79 2.28
N LEU A 15 15.47 11.65 3.19
CA LEU A 15 14.28 10.86 2.93
C LEU A 15 13.17 11.77 2.37
N ALA A 16 12.68 11.45 1.18
CA ALA A 16 11.49 12.08 0.60
C ALA A 16 10.31 11.11 0.73
N VAL A 17 9.28 11.51 1.47
CA VAL A 17 8.03 10.75 1.60
C VAL A 17 6.96 11.47 0.81
N SER A 18 6.44 10.85 -0.24
CA SER A 18 5.36 11.46 -1.02
C SER A 18 4.03 11.41 -0.27
N TRP A 19 3.18 12.43 -0.47
CA TRP A 19 1.80 12.41 0.01
C TRP A 19 1.05 11.16 -0.47
N HIS A 20 1.32 10.73 -1.71
CA HIS A 20 0.79 9.49 -2.25
C HIS A 20 1.19 8.26 -1.42
N GLY A 21 2.46 8.17 -1.02
CA GLY A 21 2.94 7.11 -0.14
C GLY A 21 2.26 7.14 1.24
N ILE A 22 2.03 8.33 1.81
CA ILE A 22 1.32 8.49 3.08
C ILE A 22 -0.11 7.94 2.98
N PHE A 23 -0.87 8.37 1.98
CA PHE A 23 -2.25 7.89 1.80
C PHE A 23 -2.31 6.40 1.46
N THR A 24 -1.30 5.86 0.78
CA THR A 24 -1.18 4.43 0.54
C THR A 24 -1.01 3.66 1.85
N ALA A 25 -0.12 4.12 2.74
CA ALA A 25 0.08 3.52 4.05
C ALA A 25 -1.18 3.59 4.92
N VAL A 26 -1.88 4.73 4.92
CA VAL A 26 -3.17 4.90 5.60
C VAL A 26 -4.22 3.93 5.04
N GLY A 27 -4.31 3.80 3.72
CA GLY A 27 -5.21 2.86 3.06
C GLY A 27 -4.94 1.41 3.45
N ILE A 28 -3.67 1.00 3.47
CA ILE A 28 -3.26 -0.34 3.91
C ILE A 28 -3.63 -0.55 5.39
N PHE A 29 -3.34 0.41 6.26
CA PHE A 29 -3.66 0.33 7.68
C PHE A 29 -5.15 0.07 7.91
N PHE A 30 -6.03 0.87 7.30
CA PHE A 30 -7.48 0.67 7.43
C PHE A 30 -7.96 -0.60 6.70
N GLY A 31 -7.32 -0.95 5.58
CA GLY A 31 -7.56 -2.20 4.85
C GLY A 31 -7.27 -3.45 5.66
N VAL A 32 -6.41 -3.37 6.67
CA VAL A 32 -6.12 -4.48 7.61
C VAL A 32 -6.94 -4.34 8.89
N ALA A 33 -6.93 -3.17 9.53
CA ALA A 33 -7.52 -2.97 10.85
C ALA A 33 -9.03 -3.21 10.87
N LEU A 34 -9.75 -2.79 9.80
CA LEU A 34 -11.20 -2.93 9.75
C LEU A 34 -11.65 -4.39 9.54
N PRO A 35 -11.13 -5.16 8.56
CA PRO A 35 -11.49 -6.56 8.41
C PRO A 35 -11.13 -7.41 9.63
N VAL A 36 -9.94 -7.23 10.20
CA VAL A 36 -9.52 -7.94 11.44
C VAL A 36 -10.53 -7.67 12.56
N ARG A 37 -10.92 -6.41 12.76
CA ARG A 37 -11.91 -6.04 13.79
C ARG A 37 -13.30 -6.64 13.55
N ILE A 38 -13.76 -6.71 12.30
CA ILE A 38 -15.06 -7.28 11.93
C ILE A 38 -15.04 -8.80 12.10
N LEU A 39 -13.94 -9.45 11.69
CA LEU A 39 -13.83 -10.90 11.62
C LEU A 39 -13.27 -11.56 12.88
N ARG A 40 -12.88 -10.80 13.91
CA ARG A 40 -12.32 -11.31 15.18
C ARG A 40 -13.15 -12.39 15.90
N ARG A 41 -14.44 -12.53 15.57
CA ARG A 41 -15.34 -13.57 16.13
C ARG A 41 -15.53 -14.79 15.22
N ARG A 42 -14.99 -14.73 14.00
CA ARG A 42 -15.17 -15.74 12.94
C ARG A 42 -13.88 -16.45 12.57
N ILE A 43 -12.73 -15.78 12.72
CA ILE A 43 -11.40 -16.33 12.43
C ILE A 43 -10.46 -16.04 13.60
N SER A 44 -9.39 -16.83 13.71
CA SER A 44 -8.34 -16.55 14.69
C SER A 44 -7.62 -15.25 14.32
N GLU A 45 -7.08 -14.56 15.32
CA GLU A 45 -6.34 -13.31 15.11
C GLU A 45 -5.05 -13.56 14.31
N ASP A 46 -4.39 -14.69 14.56
CA ASP A 46 -3.20 -15.12 13.82
C ASP A 46 -3.50 -15.33 12.32
N ASP A 47 -4.58 -16.03 11.99
CA ASP A 47 -4.98 -16.23 10.59
C ASP A 47 -5.34 -14.90 9.92
N ALA A 48 -6.03 -14.01 10.65
CA ALA A 48 -6.42 -12.71 10.14
C ALA A 48 -5.20 -11.87 9.76
N TYR A 49 -4.19 -11.81 10.63
CA TYR A 49 -2.95 -11.09 10.34
C TYR A 49 -2.08 -11.79 9.30
N ALA A 50 -2.08 -13.12 9.23
CA ALA A 50 -1.39 -13.86 8.19
C ALA A 50 -1.97 -13.53 6.81
N ILE A 51 -3.30 -13.57 6.66
CA ILE A 51 -4.00 -13.20 5.42
C ILE A 51 -3.74 -11.73 5.08
N ALA A 52 -3.83 -10.83 6.05
CA ALA A 52 -3.56 -9.41 5.83
C ALA A 52 -2.13 -9.18 5.34
N THR A 53 -1.14 -9.81 5.98
CA THR A 53 0.27 -9.67 5.63
C THR A 53 0.54 -10.18 4.21
N TRP A 54 0.09 -11.38 3.88
CA TRP A 54 0.25 -11.93 2.53
C TRP A 54 -0.55 -11.15 1.49
N GLY A 55 -1.72 -10.60 1.85
CA GLY A 55 -2.50 -9.73 0.98
C GLY A 55 -1.78 -8.43 0.65
N VAL A 56 -1.17 -7.77 1.64
CA VAL A 56 -0.39 -6.54 1.42
C VAL A 56 0.86 -6.82 0.60
N VAL A 57 1.64 -7.85 0.96
CA VAL A 57 2.85 -8.23 0.23
C VAL A 57 2.51 -8.62 -1.22
N GLY A 58 1.49 -9.47 -1.39
CA GLY A 58 1.01 -9.88 -2.71
C GLY A 58 0.49 -8.71 -3.55
N GLY A 59 -0.21 -7.75 -2.94
CA GLY A 59 -0.66 -6.54 -3.61
C GLY A 59 0.48 -5.67 -4.12
N ILE A 60 1.51 -5.46 -3.29
CA ILE A 60 2.70 -4.65 -3.67
C ILE A 60 3.48 -5.34 -4.80
N LEU A 61 3.75 -6.64 -4.64
CA LEU A 61 4.46 -7.42 -5.67
C LEU A 61 3.66 -7.49 -6.96
N GLY A 62 2.36 -7.77 -6.88
CA GLY A 62 1.46 -7.83 -8.02
C GLY A 62 1.37 -6.52 -8.77
N ALA A 63 1.25 -5.39 -8.06
CA ALA A 63 1.27 -4.07 -8.67
C ALA A 63 2.58 -3.81 -9.43
N ARG A 64 3.72 -4.25 -8.88
CA ARG A 64 5.02 -4.13 -9.56
C ARG A 64 5.13 -5.02 -10.78
N VAL A 65 4.69 -6.27 -10.69
CA VAL A 65 4.69 -7.20 -11.82
C VAL A 65 3.78 -6.67 -12.93
N LEU A 66 2.55 -6.27 -12.61
CA LEU A 66 1.62 -5.69 -13.58
C LEU A 66 2.21 -4.44 -14.24
N HIS A 67 2.88 -3.58 -13.48
CA HIS A 67 3.57 -2.41 -14.04
C HIS A 67 4.65 -2.78 -15.06
N VAL A 68 5.40 -3.86 -14.81
CA VAL A 68 6.43 -4.35 -15.75
C VAL A 68 5.76 -4.96 -16.97
N LEU A 69 4.73 -5.79 -16.79
CA LEU A 69 3.98 -6.41 -17.88
C LEU A 69 3.33 -5.37 -18.80
N ASP A 70 2.72 -4.33 -18.22
CA ASP A 70 2.08 -3.23 -18.96
C ASP A 70 3.10 -2.37 -19.75
N ARG A 71 4.39 -2.43 -19.38
CA ARG A 71 5.48 -1.70 -20.05
C ARG A 71 6.48 -2.61 -20.77
N LEU A 72 6.10 -3.84 -21.11
CA LEU A 72 6.96 -4.77 -21.85
C LEU A 72 7.42 -4.21 -23.20
N ASP A 73 6.62 -3.36 -23.85
CA ASP A 73 6.99 -2.73 -25.13
C ASP A 73 7.98 -1.54 -24.98
N HIS A 74 8.28 -1.12 -23.75
CA HIS A 74 9.18 0.00 -23.44
C HIS A 74 10.48 -0.44 -22.72
N TYR A 75 10.67 -1.75 -22.53
CA TYR A 75 11.85 -2.36 -21.91
C TYR A 75 12.47 -3.39 -22.85
#